data_AF-A0A950FFM1-F1
#
_entry.id   AF-A0A950FFM1-F1
#
_cell.length_a   1.000
_cell.length_b   1.000
_cell.length_c   1.000
_cell.angle_alpha   90.00
_cell.angle_beta   90.00
_cell.angle_gamma   90.00
#
_symmetry.space_group_name_H-M   'P 1'
#
loop_
_entity.id
_entity.type
_entity.pdbx_description
1 polymer ?
#
loop_
_entity_poly.entity_id
_entity_poly.type
_entity_poly.pdbx_seq_one_letter_code
_entity_poly.pdbx_strand_id
1 'polypeptide(L)' 'MIDDFAVAENDWNDAGQALLREVRRLARAAGAVQAVVVCGHLDTLKRDFLHSEGLSIATEWFVKKL' A
#
# COMPACT_ATOMS: atom_id res chain seq x y z
N MET A 1 -9.09 -3.02 -3.38
CA MET A 1 -8.36 -1.75 -3.24
C MET A 1 -8.08 -1.55 -1.77
N ILE A 2 -6.89 -1.09 -1.41
CA ILE A 2 -6.50 -0.73 -0.04
C ILE A 2 -6.32 0.78 -0.05
N ASP A 3 -7.34 1.47 0.47
CA ASP A 3 -7.36 2.92 0.66
C ASP A 3 -7.06 3.24 2.13
N ASP A 4 -6.66 4.48 2.43
CA ASP A 4 -6.35 4.97 3.79
C ASP A 4 -5.39 4.08 4.61
N PHE A 5 -4.46 3.41 3.92
CA PHE A 5 -3.48 2.56 4.58
C PHE A 5 -2.42 3.41 5.29
N ALA A 6 -2.42 3.39 6.61
CA ALA A 6 -1.50 4.13 7.46
C ALA A 6 -1.00 3.26 8.62
N VAL A 7 0.13 3.68 9.19
CA VAL A 7 0.73 3.10 10.39
C VAL A 7 1.11 4.23 11.34
N ALA A 8 1.12 3.97 12.65
CA ALA A 8 1.66 4.90 13.61
C ALA A 8 3.20 4.98 13.46
N GLU A 9 3.77 6.15 13.72
CA GLU A 9 5.23 6.36 13.83
C GLU A 9 6.07 5.89 12.61
N ASN A 10 5.43 5.74 11.44
CA ASN A 10 6.04 5.17 10.23
C ASN A 10 6.56 3.73 10.39
N ASP A 11 5.93 2.93 11.25
CA ASP A 11 6.25 1.51 11.43
C ASP A 11 5.76 0.63 10.26
N TRP A 12 6.37 0.85 9.10
CA TRP A 12 6.04 0.11 7.87
C TRP A 12 6.61 -1.30 7.85
N ASN A 13 7.78 -1.50 8.47
CA ASN A 13 8.50 -2.77 8.40
C ASN A 13 7.95 -3.83 9.35
N ASP A 14 7.22 -3.46 10.42
CA ASP A 14 6.54 -4.41 11.30
C ASP A 14 5.01 -4.31 11.13
N ALA A 15 4.36 -3.32 11.75
CA ALA A 15 2.90 -3.18 11.71
C ALA A 15 2.35 -3.09 10.28
N GLY A 16 2.99 -2.29 9.41
CA GLY A 16 2.61 -2.16 8.01
C GLY A 16 2.73 -3.47 7.24
N GLN A 17 3.86 -4.18 7.40
CA GLN A 17 4.09 -5.46 6.75
C GLN A 17 3.09 -6.52 7.19
N ALA A 18 2.87 -6.65 8.51
CA ALA A 18 1.92 -7.60 9.08
C ALA A 18 0.51 -7.34 8.53
N LEU A 19 0.06 -6.08 8.54
CA LEU A 19 -1.26 -5.70 8.07
C LEU A 19 -1.43 -5.95 6.56
N LEU A 20 -0.47 -5.54 5.73
CA LEU A 20 -0.54 -5.71 4.28
C LEU A 20 -0.61 -7.20 3.90
N ARG A 21 0.23 -8.04 4.52
CA ARG A 21 0.27 -9.47 4.24
C ARG A 21 -1.04 -10.15 4.64
N GLU A 22 -1.58 -9.81 5.81
CA GLU A 22 -2.82 -10.41 6.28
C GLU A 22 -4.02 -10.00 5.44
N VAL A 23 -4.14 -8.72 5.07
CA VAL A 23 -5.20 -8.25 4.16
C VAL A 23 -5.10 -8.94 2.81
N ARG A 24 -3.90 -9.10 2.24
CA ARG A 24 -3.70 -9.84 0.97
C ARG A 24 -4.08 -11.31 1.09
N ARG A 25 -3.77 -11.96 2.23
CA ARG A 25 -4.14 -13.36 2.50
C ARG A 25 -5.66 -13.51 2.53
N LEU A 26 -6.36 -12.66 3.27
CA LEU A 26 -7.82 -12.64 3.37
C LEU A 26 -8.48 -12.33 2.03
N ALA A 27 -8.00 -11.31 1.31
CA ALA A 27 -8.53 -10.93 0.00
C ALA A 27 -8.37 -12.06 -1.02
N ARG A 28 -7.21 -12.73 -1.05
CA ARG A 28 -6.99 -13.90 -1.92
C ARG A 28 -7.95 -15.04 -1.58
N ALA A 29 -8.16 -15.33 -0.30
CA ALA A 29 -9.12 -16.35 0.14
C ALA A 29 -10.56 -16.02 -0.29
N ALA A 30 -10.89 -14.72 -0.39
CA ALA A 30 -12.17 -14.23 -0.92
C ALA A 30 -12.24 -14.16 -2.46
N GLY A 31 -11.22 -14.64 -3.19
CA GLY A 31 -11.20 -14.65 -4.65
C GLY A 31 -10.68 -13.37 -5.31
N ALA A 32 -10.12 -12.44 -4.55
CA ALA A 32 -9.48 -11.27 -5.14
C ALA A 32 -8.21 -11.67 -5.92
N VAL A 33 -8.09 -11.16 -7.15
CA VAL A 33 -6.98 -11.47 -8.05
C VAL A 33 -5.90 -10.39 -8.09
N GLN A 34 -6.18 -9.20 -7.53
CA GLN A 34 -5.27 -8.06 -7.54
C GLN A 34 -5.39 -7.23 -6.26
N ALA A 35 -4.26 -6.69 -5.80
CA ALA A 35 -4.20 -5.65 -4.78
C ALA A 35 -3.77 -4.32 -5.43
N VAL A 36 -4.49 -3.25 -5.14
CA VAL A 36 -4.17 -1.87 -5.54
C VAL A 36 -4.12 -1.06 -4.25
N VAL A 37 -3.00 -0.38 -3.99
CA VAL A 37 -2.76 0.37 -2.75
C VAL A 37 -2.53 1.84 -3.09
N VAL A 38 -3.26 2.75 -2.44
CA VAL A 38 -3.06 4.18 -2.61
C VAL A 38 -1.79 4.62 -1.88
N CYS A 39 -0.91 5.33 -2.58
CA CYS A 39 0.32 5.88 -2.02
C CYS A 39 0.62 7.24 -2.65
N GLY A 40 0.80 8.27 -1.82
CA GLY A 40 1.22 9.59 -2.30
C GLY A 40 2.63 9.54 -2.90
N HIS A 41 2.90 10.37 -3.92
CA HIS A 41 4.20 10.36 -4.59
C HIS A 41 5.35 10.87 -3.70
N LEU A 42 5.05 11.66 -2.67
CA LEU A 42 6.02 12.17 -1.68
C LEU A 42 6.14 11.29 -0.43
N ASP A 43 5.32 10.24 -0.29
CA ASP A 43 5.39 9.32 0.86
C ASP A 43 6.49 8.27 0.60
N THR A 44 7.75 8.71 0.68
CA THR A 44 8.90 7.88 0.31
C THR A 44 9.00 6.62 1.16
N LEU A 45 8.71 6.70 2.47
CA LEU A 45 8.76 5.55 3.37
C LEU A 45 7.74 4.47 2.98
N LYS A 46 6.48 4.86 2.74
CA LYS A 46 5.46 3.92 2.27
C LYS A 46 5.78 3.39 0.88
N ARG A 47 6.31 4.22 -0.03
CA ARG A 47 6.71 3.79 -1.39
C ARG A 47 7.79 2.72 -1.34
N ASP A 48 8.84 2.94 -0.57
CA ASP A 48 9.95 1.99 -0.44
C ASP A 48 9.47 0.67 0.18
N PHE A 49 8.60 0.74 1.19
CA PHE A 49 7.95 -0.41 1.77
C PHE A 49 7.06 -1.17 0.75
N LEU A 50 6.21 -0.49 -0.01
CA LEU A 50 5.35 -1.16 -1.00
C LEU A 50 6.20 -1.81 -2.10
N HIS A 51 7.30 -1.17 -2.51
CA HIS A 51 8.27 -1.78 -3.42
C HIS A 51 8.94 -3.02 -2.83
N SER A 52 9.34 -2.98 -1.56
CA SER A 52 9.96 -4.14 -0.89
C SER A 52 8.98 -5.32 -0.73
N GLU A 53 7.68 -5.05 -0.63
CA GLU A 53 6.62 -6.08 -0.62
C GLU A 53 6.20 -6.56 -2.03
N GLY A 54 6.92 -6.11 -3.07
CA GLY A 54 6.77 -6.56 -4.46
C GLY A 54 5.66 -5.87 -5.24
N LEU A 55 5.18 -4.69 -4.78
CA LEU A 55 4.23 -3.89 -5.54
C LEU A 55 4.97 -3.00 -6.55
N SER A 56 4.33 -2.80 -7.70
CA SER A 56 4.75 -1.87 -8.74
C SER A 56 3.75 -0.72 -8.90
N ILE A 57 4.19 0.37 -9.51
CA ILE A 57 3.30 1.49 -9.83
C ILE A 57 2.34 1.05 -10.94
N ALA A 58 1.03 1.11 -10.65
CA ALA A 58 -0.01 0.81 -11.63
C ALA A 58 -0.43 2.04 -12.44
N THR A 59 -0.59 3.20 -11.79
CA THR A 59 -0.98 4.48 -12.40
C THR A 59 -0.42 5.65 -11.58
N GLU A 60 -0.39 6.85 -12.18
CA GLU A 60 -0.03 8.12 -11.52
C GLU A 60 -1.13 9.16 -11.74
N TRP A 61 -1.34 10.04 -10.76
CA TRP A 61 -2.39 11.05 -10.81
C TRP A 61 -1.79 12.46 -10.76
N PHE A 62 -2.23 13.34 -11.66
CA PHE A 62 -1.90 14.76 -11.62
C PHE A 62 -2.86 15.49 -10.69
N VAL A 63 -2.31 16.29 -9.77
CA VAL A 63 -3.09 17.09 -8.83
C VAL A 63 -2.79 18.57 -8.99
N LYS A 64 -3.78 19.43 -8.75
CA LYS A 64 -3.63 20.89 -8.71
C LYS A 64 -4.38 21.43 -7.50
N LYS A 65 -3.73 22.29 -6.71
CA LYS A 65 -4.40 23.09 -5.68
C LYS A 65 -5.31 24.13 -6.36
N LEU A 66 -6.59 24.17 -5.99
CA LEU A 66 -7.53 25.22 -6.39
C LEU A 66 -7.46 26.41 -5.44
#